data_AF-A0A959H1K9-F1
#
_entry.id   AF-A0A959H1K9-F1
#
_cell.length_a   1.000
_cell.length_b   1.000
_cell.length_c   1.000
_cell.angle_alpha   90.00
_cell.angle_beta   90.00
_cell.angle_gamma   90.00
#
_symmetry.space_group_name_H-M   'P 1'
#
loop_
_entity.id
_entity.type
_entity.pdbx_description
1 polymer ?
#
loop_
_entity_poly.entity_id
_entity_poly.type
_entity_poly.pdbx_seq_one_letter_code
_entity_poly.pdbx_strand_id
1 'polypeptide(L)' 'LFGDIPFALNDCTLLKRDTSSMITIHAFLNGDYLNSYWADGIIIATPTGST' A
#
# COMPACT_ATOMS: atom_id res chain seq x y z
N LEU A 1 -11.75 -4.29 -20.69
CA LEU A 1 -12.27 -4.22 -19.30
C LEU A 1 -11.39 -3.36 -18.40
N PHE A 2 -10.05 -3.48 -18.45
CA PHE A 2 -9.16 -2.63 -17.61
C PHE A 2 -8.06 -1.86 -18.36
N GLY A 3 -7.98 -1.96 -19.70
CA GLY A 3 -7.03 -1.19 -20.51
C GLY A 3 -5.59 -1.30 -20.00
N ASP A 4 -4.90 -0.16 -19.95
CA ASP A 4 -3.51 -0.06 -19.46
C ASP A 4 -3.41 0.24 -17.96
N ILE A 5 -4.52 0.11 -17.21
CA ILE A 5 -4.53 0.40 -15.78
C ILE A 5 -4.08 -0.85 -15.01
N PRO A 6 -3.04 -0.76 -14.18
CA PRO A 6 -2.66 -1.88 -13.32
C PRO A 6 -3.82 -2.19 -12.35
N PHE A 7 -4.24 -3.46 -12.34
CA PHE A 7 -5.33 -3.97 -11.52
C PHE A 7 -4.85 -5.17 -10.71
N ALA A 8 -5.23 -5.22 -9.44
CA ALA A 8 -4.93 -6.33 -8.55
C ALA A 8 -6.23 -6.81 -7.88
N LEU A 9 -6.43 -8.13 -7.86
CA LEU A 9 -7.56 -8.75 -7.16
C LEU A 9 -7.29 -8.86 -5.65
N ASN A 10 -6.07 -9.26 -5.29
CA ASN A 10 -5.72 -9.55 -3.91
C ASN A 10 -5.25 -8.28 -3.19
N ASP A 11 -4.12 -7.72 -3.62
CA ASP A 11 -3.50 -6.60 -2.93
C ASP A 11 -2.59 -5.75 -3.83
N CYS A 12 -2.29 -4.56 -3.35
CA CYS A 12 -1.25 -3.68 -3.85
C CYS A 12 -0.31 -3.34 -2.70
N THR A 13 1.00 -3.43 -2.96
CA THR A 13 2.03 -3.24 -1.94
C THR A 13 2.94 -2.08 -2.32
N LEU A 14 3.16 -1.17 -1.37
CA LEU A 14 4.19 -0.14 -1.45
C LEU A 14 5.35 -0.57 -0.56
N LEU A 15 6.53 -0.75 -1.14
CA LEU A 15 7.73 -1.23 -0.46
C LEU A 15 8.88 -0.25 -0.68
N LYS A 16 9.72 -0.06 0.33
CA LYS A 16 10.97 0.68 0.19
C LYS A 16 11.82 0.07 -0.93
N ARG A 17 12.50 0.92 -1.69
CA ARG A 17 13.51 0.48 -2.65
C ARG A 17 14.79 0.16 -1.90
N ASP A 18 15.45 -0.96 -2.20
CA ASP A 18 16.69 -1.54 -1.63
C ASP A 18 17.57 -0.60 -0.78
N THR A 19 17.04 -0.17 0.36
CA THR A 19 17.65 0.77 1.30
C THR A 19 17.56 0.13 2.68
N SER A 20 18.59 0.32 3.49
CA SER A 20 18.64 -0.25 4.84
C SER A 20 17.68 0.44 5.81
N SER A 21 17.16 1.63 5.46
CA SER A 21 16.29 2.44 6.32
C SER A 21 14.81 2.17 6.06
N MET A 22 14.00 2.24 7.11
CA MET A 22 12.54 2.23 6.98
C MET A 22 12.02 3.56 6.41
N ILE A 23 10.88 3.51 5.73
CA ILE A 23 10.21 4.68 5.16
C ILE A 23 9.05 5.14 6.06
N THR A 24 8.73 6.43 6.02
CA THR A 24 7.53 6.98 6.65
C THR A 24 6.41 7.05 5.62
N ILE A 25 5.28 6.42 5.92
CA ILE A 25 4.11 6.33 5.06
C ILE A 25 2.96 7.08 5.74
N HIS A 26 2.53 8.18 5.13
CA HIS A 26 1.35 8.92 5.58
C HIS A 26 0.10 8.36 4.90
N ALA A 27 -0.79 7.76 5.69
CA ALA A 27 -2.02 7.18 5.20
C ALA A 27 -3.19 8.14 5.39
N PHE A 28 -4.01 8.25 4.36
CA PHE A 28 -5.22 9.05 4.34
C PHE A 28 -6.40 8.17 3.95
N LEU A 29 -7.54 8.33 4.62
CA LEU A 29 -8.79 7.67 4.28
C LEU A 29 -9.79 8.73 3.84
N ASN A 30 -10.26 8.65 2.59
CA ASN A 30 -11.19 9.63 2.01
C ASN A 30 -10.70 11.09 2.12
N GLY A 31 -9.37 11.30 2.10
CA GLY A 31 -8.75 12.62 2.25
C GLY A 31 -8.41 13.02 3.68
N ASP A 32 -8.95 12.33 4.69
CA ASP A 32 -8.65 12.59 6.09
C ASP A 32 -7.40 11.85 6.54
N TYR A 33 -6.55 12.52 7.31
CA TYR A 33 -5.34 11.90 7.87
C TYR A 33 -5.71 10.77 8.82
N LEU A 34 -5.23 9.56 8.52
CA LEU A 34 -5.46 8.38 9.34
C LEU A 34 -4.30 8.15 10.31
N ASN A 35 -3.10 7.92 9.78
CA ASN A 35 -1.90 7.67 10.59
C ASN A 35 -0.62 7.80 9.76
N SER A 36 0.52 7.80 10.44
CA SER A 36 1.85 7.67 9.87
C SER A 36 2.50 6.37 10.33
N TYR A 37 2.90 5.55 9.38
CA TYR A 37 3.58 4.28 9.63
C TYR A 37 5.08 4.42 9.36
N TRP A 38 5.91 3.93 10.27
CA TRP A 38 7.34 3.75 10.02
C TRP A 38 7.59 2.26 9.81
N ALA A 39 7.85 1.88 8.56
CA ALA A 39 7.89 0.48 8.14
C ALA A 39 8.75 0.29 6.88
N ASP A 40 8.99 -0.98 6.51
CA ASP A 40 9.56 -1.31 5.20
C ASP A 40 8.56 -1.08 4.07
N GLY A 41 7.26 -1.16 4.35
CA GLY A 41 6.20 -0.99 3.37
C GLY A 41 4.79 -1.05 3.97
N ILE A 42 3.78 -0.92 3.11
CA ILE A 42 2.36 -1.07 3.44
C ILE A 42 1.65 -1.90 2.36
N ILE A 43 0.73 -2.77 2.78
CA ILE A 43 -0.08 -3.60 1.91
C ILE A 43 -1.54 -3.11 1.99
N ILE A 44 -2.17 -2.88 0.84
CA ILE A 44 -3.59 -2.59 0.72
C ILE A 44 -4.26 -3.79 0.06
N ALA A 45 -5.00 -4.57 0.83
CA ALA A 45 -5.64 -5.81 0.38
C ALA A 45 -7.16 -5.69 0.30
N THR A 46 -7.75 -6.41 -0.65
CA THR A 46 -9.19 -6.72 -0.66
C THR A 46 -9.47 -7.86 0.31
N PRO A 47 -10.75 -8.14 0.66
CA PRO A 47 -11.10 -9.31 1.47
C PRO A 47 -10.63 -10.64 0.87
N THR A 48 -10.45 -10.74 -0.44
CA THR A 48 -9.92 -11.95 -1.09
C THR A 48 -8.42 -12.12 -0.85
N GLY A 49 -7.68 -11.02 -0.77
CA GLY A 49 -6.24 -11.02 -0.49
C GLY A 49 -5.87 -11.19 0.98
N SER A 50 -6.81 -11.58 1.85
CA SER A 50 -6.52 -11.78 3.27
C SER A 50 -5.79 -13.09 3.59
N THR A 51 -5.75 -14.04 2.64
CA THR A 51 -5.15 -15.37 2.80
C THR A 51 -3.99 -15.58 1.84
#